data_AF-A0A9P7U3J1-F1
#
_entry.id   AF-A0A9P7U3J1-F1
#
_cell.length_a   1.000
_cell.length_b   1.000
_cell.length_c   1.000
_cell.angle_alpha   90.00
_cell.angle_beta   90.00
_cell.angle_gamma   90.00
#
_symmetry.space_group_name_H-M   'P 1'
#
loop_
_entity.id
_entity.type
_entity.pdbx_description
1 polymer ?
#
loop_
_entity_poly.entity_id
_entity_poly.type
_entity_poly.pdbx_seq_one_letter_code
_entity_poly.pdbx_strand_id
1 'polypeptide(L)'
;MLTKIVDPEKYQEWLQESTGVLHQIEWHRVVLDEAHAIKHHLTHSAFSCFELKAKHRWAVSGTPLINAATEFFSYLKFIRCDGIEEFSNYEKEYRPGTQSRVKHNKLIYEVMYRR
;
A
#
# COMPACT_ATOMS: atom_id res chain seq x y z
N MET A 1 13.51 -13.58 4.39
CA MET A 1 12.28 -13.22 5.13
C MET A 1 12.64 -11.98 5.92
N LEU A 2 12.07 -10.81 5.59
CA LEU A 2 12.34 -9.58 6.34
C LEU A 2 11.99 -9.84 7.80
N THR A 3 13.00 -9.86 8.67
CA THR A 3 12.83 -10.01 10.11
C THR A 3 11.90 -8.89 10.57
N LYS A 4 10.69 -9.23 11.04
CA LYS A 4 9.76 -8.23 11.56
C LYS A 4 10.41 -7.58 12.78
N ILE A 5 10.97 -6.39 12.62
CA ILE A 5 11.34 -5.53 13.73
C ILE A 5 10.02 -5.01 14.31
N VAL A 6 9.64 -5.51 15.48
CA VAL A 6 8.35 -5.18 16.12
C VAL A 6 8.43 -3.85 16.87
N ASP A 7 9.62 -3.50 17.35
CA ASP A 7 9.90 -2.28 18.08
C ASP A 7 9.91 -1.08 17.11
N PRO A 8 9.01 -0.09 17.29
CA PRO A 8 8.91 1.06 16.38
C PRO A 8 10.18 1.90 16.30
N GLU A 9 10.90 2.09 17.41
CA GLU A 9 12.12 2.90 17.44
C GLU A 9 13.22 2.20 16.66
N LYS A 10 13.44 0.92 16.94
CA LYS A 10 14.41 0.09 16.18
C LYS A 10 14.06 -0.03 14.71
N TYR A 11 12.77 -0.02 14.37
CA TYR A 11 12.33 -0.04 12.98
C TYR A 11 12.71 1.26 12.26
N GLN A 12 12.54 2.41 12.91
CA GLN A 12 12.96 3.70 12.34
C GLN A 12 14.48 3.78 12.19
N GLU A 13 15.24 3.30 13.18
CA GLU A 13 16.71 3.20 13.09
C GLU A 13 17.13 2.34 11.90
N TRP A 14 16.57 1.13 11.79
CA TRP A 14 16.86 0.23 10.67
C TRP A 14 16.50 0.85 9.32
N LEU A 15 15.36 1.55 9.21
CA LEU A 15 14.99 2.27 8.00
C LEU A 15 16.02 3.35 7.67
N GLN A 16 16.46 4.12 8.65
CA GLN A 16 17.44 5.20 8.43
C GLN A 16 18.80 4.66 7.96
N GLU A 17 19.23 3.50 8.47
CA GLU A 17 20.47 2.84 8.06
C GLU A 17 20.37 2.13 6.71
N SER A 18 19.19 1.58 6.40
CA SER A 18 18.98 0.69 5.24
C SER A 18 18.42 1.38 4.01
N THR A 19 18.02 2.66 4.11
CA THR A 19 17.38 3.41 3.02
C THR A 19 18.21 4.58 2.53
N GLY A 20 17.95 5.00 1.28
CA GLY A 20 18.66 6.10 0.65
C GLY A 20 18.09 7.49 1.00
N VAL A 21 18.70 8.52 0.43
CA VAL A 21 18.33 9.93 0.63
C VAL A 21 16.84 10.21 0.37
N LEU A 22 16.22 9.50 -0.57
CA LEU A 22 14.81 9.70 -0.93
C LEU A 22 13.84 9.41 0.23
N HIS A 23 14.19 8.52 1.16
CA HIS A 23 13.39 8.16 2.34
C HIS A 23 13.55 9.14 3.49
N GLN A 24 14.55 10.03 3.43
CA GLN A 24 14.80 11.06 4.43
C GLN A 24 14.05 12.35 4.14
N ILE A 25 13.58 12.54 2.91
CA ILE A 25 12.86 13.73 2.45
C ILE A 25 11.37 13.61 2.82
N GLU A 26 10.82 14.66 3.43
CA GLU A 26 9.38 14.80 3.62
C GLU A 26 8.71 15.36 2.36
N TRP A 27 8.20 14.47 1.53
CA TRP A 27 7.57 14.87 0.28
C TRP A 27 6.21 15.52 0.51
N HIS A 28 5.91 16.60 -0.20
CA HIS A 28 4.55 17.10 -0.26
C HIS A 28 3.62 16.09 -0.93
N ARG A 29 4.08 15.44 -2.00
CA ARG A 29 3.34 14.40 -2.72
C ARG A 29 4.28 13.34 -3.31
N VAL A 30 3.83 12.09 -3.31
CA VAL A 30 4.40 11.00 -4.11
C VAL A 30 3.34 10.48 -5.07
N VAL A 31 3.69 10.33 -6.35
CA VAL A 31 2.82 9.77 -7.38
C VAL A 31 3.53 8.58 -8.00
N LEU A 32 2.91 7.41 -7.93
CA LEU A 32 3.39 6.23 -8.65
C LEU A 32 2.70 6.20 -10.01
N ASP A 33 3.50 6.32 -11.07
CA ASP A 33 3.07 5.95 -12.41
C ASP A 33 3.22 4.43 -12.60
N GLU A 34 2.38 3.85 -13.44
CA GLU A 34 2.29 2.40 -13.65
C GLU A 34 2.26 1.60 -12.33
N ALA A 35 1.36 2.00 -11.42
CA ALA A 35 1.30 1.48 -10.05
C ALA A 35 1.15 -0.04 -9.94
N HIS A 36 0.77 -0.74 -11.03
CA HIS A 36 0.80 -2.19 -11.12
C HIS A 36 2.19 -2.80 -10.80
N ALA A 37 3.26 -2.02 -10.91
CA ALA A 37 4.60 -2.41 -10.45
C ALA A 37 4.65 -2.82 -8.97
N ILE A 38 3.79 -2.24 -8.12
CA ILE A 38 3.75 -2.55 -6.67
C ILE A 38 2.58 -3.46 -6.30
N LYS A 39 1.90 -4.14 -7.23
CA LYS A 39 0.70 -4.96 -6.92
C LYS A 39 0.92 -6.06 -5.87
N HIS A 40 2.17 -6.48 -5.66
CA HIS A 40 2.56 -7.45 -4.65
C HIS A 40 3.21 -6.75 -3.44
N HIS A 41 2.47 -6.66 -2.33
CA HIS A 41 2.86 -5.93 -1.12
C HIS A 41 4.10 -6.49 -0.38
N LEU A 42 4.55 -7.71 -0.74
CA LEU A 42 5.73 -8.35 -0.15
C LEU A 42 7.03 -8.07 -0.91
N THR A 43 6.94 -7.38 -2.06
CA THR A 43 8.13 -7.05 -2.86
C THR A 43 8.93 -5.93 -2.23
N HIS A 44 10.24 -5.91 -2.45
CA HIS A 44 11.10 -4.81 -2.01
C HIS A 44 10.66 -3.47 -2.58
N SER A 45 10.25 -3.44 -3.86
CA SER A 45 9.75 -2.21 -4.50
C SER A 45 8.50 -1.67 -3.81
N ALA A 46 7.51 -2.52 -3.51
CA ALA A 46 6.32 -2.09 -2.79
C ALA A 46 6.67 -1.57 -1.39
N PHE A 47 7.51 -2.30 -0.66
CA PHE A 47 7.97 -1.89 0.67
C PHE A 47 8.69 -0.53 0.62
N SER A 48 9.64 -0.34 -0.30
CA SER A 48 10.34 0.93 -0.48
C SER A 48 9.37 2.09 -0.77
N CYS A 49 8.30 1.86 -1.55
CA CYS A 49 7.29 2.87 -1.81
C CYS A 49 6.41 3.19 -0.59
N PHE A 50 6.09 2.19 0.25
CA PHE A 50 5.30 2.40 1.47
C PHE A 50 6.03 3.30 2.47
N GLU A 51 7.34 3.12 2.60
CA GLU A 51 8.19 3.80 3.58
C GLU A 51 8.61 5.22 3.18
N LEU A 52 8.37 5.66 1.94
CA LEU A 52 8.56 7.07 1.57
C LEU A 52 7.71 7.97 2.47
N LYS A 53 8.24 9.10 2.93
CA LYS A 53 7.50 10.07 3.75
C LYS A 53 6.76 11.04 2.84
N ALA A 54 5.43 11.10 2.93
CA ALA A 54 4.63 11.95 2.05
C ALA A 54 3.27 12.35 2.65
N LYS A 55 2.87 13.61 2.44
CA LYS A 55 1.55 14.13 2.83
C LYS A 55 0.43 13.65 1.90
N HIS A 56 0.69 13.64 0.58
CA HIS A 56 -0.26 13.20 -0.43
C HIS A 56 0.31 12.04 -1.25
N ARG A 57 -0.53 11.04 -1.58
CA ARG A 57 -0.07 9.80 -2.24
C ARG A 57 -1.06 9.33 -3.28
N TRP A 58 -0.62 9.25 -4.53
CA TRP A 58 -1.47 8.83 -5.64
C TRP A 58 -0.85 7.64 -6.36
N ALA A 59 -1.68 6.67 -6.70
CA ALA A 59 -1.33 5.54 -7.55
C ALA A 59 -2.08 5.70 -8.89
N VAL A 60 -1.34 5.83 -9.98
CA VAL A 60 -1.85 5.98 -11.33
C VAL A 60 -1.48 4.72 -12.11
N SER A 61 -2.46 4.10 -12.77
CA SER A 61 -2.23 2.91 -13.59
C SER A 61 -3.25 2.85 -14.71
N GLY A 62 -2.78 2.56 -15.93
CA GLY A 62 -3.67 2.27 -17.07
C GLY A 62 -4.20 0.84 -17.07
N THR A 63 -3.55 -0.07 -16.33
CA THR A 63 -3.88 -1.49 -16.32
C THR A 63 -4.93 -1.83 -15.26
N PRO A 64 -5.95 -2.65 -15.60
CA PRO A 64 -6.93 -3.11 -14.63
C PRO A 64 -6.29 -4.12 -13.66
N LEU A 65 -6.71 -4.08 -12.39
CA LEU A 65 -6.35 -5.10 -11.41
C LEU A 65 -7.04 -6.42 -11.73
N ILE A 66 -6.26 -7.50 -11.85
CA ILE A 66 -6.75 -8.82 -12.28
C ILE A 66 -7.30 -9.57 -11.05
N ASN A 67 -6.61 -9.47 -9.91
CA ASN A 67 -7.02 -10.02 -8.63
C ASN A 67 -7.27 -8.87 -7.64
N ALA A 68 -8.26 -8.03 -7.94
CA ALA A 68 -8.53 -6.79 -7.21
C ALA A 68 -8.55 -6.98 -5.69
N ALA A 69 -9.17 -8.06 -5.18
CA ALA A 69 -9.20 -8.31 -3.74
C ALA A 69 -7.79 -8.29 -3.11
N THR A 70 -6.82 -9.02 -3.65
CA THR A 70 -5.45 -9.12 -3.10
C THR A 70 -4.54 -7.99 -3.54
N GLU A 71 -4.61 -7.59 -4.81
CA GLU A 71 -3.72 -6.59 -5.40
C GLU A 71 -4.03 -5.18 -4.89
N PHE A 72 -5.30 -4.88 -4.64
CA PHE A 72 -5.74 -3.56 -4.19
C PHE A 72 -5.24 -3.22 -2.79
N PHE A 73 -4.99 -4.22 -1.93
CA PHE A 73 -4.36 -3.99 -0.62
C PHE A 73 -3.06 -3.20 -0.75
N SER A 74 -2.22 -3.56 -1.73
CA SER A 74 -0.93 -2.90 -1.92
C SER A 74 -1.10 -1.41 -2.22
N TYR A 75 -2.11 -1.06 -3.02
CA TYR A 75 -2.41 0.33 -3.37
C TYR A 75 -3.02 1.08 -2.17
N LEU A 76 -3.97 0.46 -1.47
CA LEU A 76 -4.59 1.02 -0.27
C LEU A 76 -3.56 1.30 0.83
N LYS A 77 -2.63 0.37 1.03
CA LYS A 77 -1.51 0.54 1.95
C LYS A 77 -0.58 1.67 1.51
N PHE A 78 -0.25 1.75 0.22
CA PHE A 78 0.56 2.84 -0.31
C PHE A 78 -0.10 4.20 -0.08
N ILE A 79 -1.39 4.37 -0.42
CA ILE A 79 -2.09 5.66 -0.25
C ILE A 79 -2.42 5.99 1.20
N ARG A 80 -2.12 5.08 2.15
CA ARG A 80 -2.46 5.17 3.57
C ARG A 80 -3.96 5.32 3.80
N CYS A 81 -4.74 4.44 3.17
CA CYS A 81 -6.18 4.37 3.40
C CYS A 81 -6.44 4.00 4.87
N ASP A 82 -7.31 4.77 5.52
CA ASP A 82 -7.67 4.56 6.93
C ASP A 82 -8.18 3.14 7.17
N GLY A 83 -7.72 2.52 8.26
CA GLY A 83 -8.07 1.14 8.62
C GLY A 83 -7.36 0.04 7.81
N ILE A 84 -6.47 0.40 6.88
CA ILE A 84 -5.70 -0.57 6.08
C ILE A 84 -4.21 -0.56 6.46
N GLU A 85 -3.84 -1.44 7.39
CA GLU A 85 -2.45 -1.53 7.89
C GLU A 85 -1.85 -2.93 7.67
N GLU A 86 -2.58 -3.95 8.12
CA GLU A 86 -2.19 -5.35 8.07
C GLU A 86 -2.94 -6.13 7.01
N PHE A 87 -2.21 -6.88 6.20
CA PHE A 87 -2.78 -7.72 5.16
C PHE A 87 -3.73 -8.79 5.72
N SER A 88 -3.41 -9.38 6.87
CA SER A 88 -4.26 -10.40 7.52
C SER A 88 -5.64 -9.88 7.91
N ASN A 89 -5.73 -8.63 8.37
CA ASN A 89 -7.00 -8.03 8.77
C ASN A 89 -7.81 -7.68 7.52
N TYR A 90 -7.16 -7.04 6.55
CA TYR A 90 -7.75 -6.76 5.25
C TYR A 90 -8.27 -8.02 4.56
N GLU A 91 -7.50 -9.11 4.57
CA GLU A 91 -7.89 -10.38 3.96
C GLU A 91 -9.16 -10.95 4.60
N LYS A 92 -9.24 -10.98 5.94
CA LYS A 92 -10.43 -11.45 6.67
C LYS A 92 -11.67 -10.62 6.37
N GLU A 93 -11.51 -9.33 6.13
CA GLU A 93 -12.62 -8.40 5.97
C GLU A 93 -13.13 -8.33 4.52
N TYR A 94 -12.22 -8.35 3.54
CA TYR A 94 -12.52 -8.06 2.14
C TYR A 94 -12.46 -9.28 1.20
N ARG A 95 -11.96 -10.44 1.66
CA ARG A 95 -11.86 -11.66 0.84
C ARG A 95 -13.03 -12.65 0.99
N PRO A 96 -13.56 -12.98 2.19
CA PRO A 96 -14.48 -14.11 2.34
C PRO A 96 -15.95 -13.79 2.01
N GLY A 97 -16.51 -14.48 1.02
CA GLY A 97 -17.96 -14.50 0.78
C GLY A 97 -18.53 -13.28 0.04
N THR A 98 -19.84 -13.29 -0.17
CA THR A 98 -20.55 -12.31 -1.01
C THR A 98 -20.61 -10.91 -0.37
N GLN A 99 -20.77 -10.83 0.96
CA GLN A 99 -20.84 -9.54 1.66
C GLN A 99 -19.50 -8.78 1.61
N SER A 100 -18.38 -9.48 1.76
CA SER A 100 -17.05 -8.89 1.62
C SER A 100 -16.79 -8.32 0.23
N ARG A 101 -17.33 -8.95 -0.83
CA ARG A 101 -17.25 -8.40 -2.20
C ARG A 101 -17.99 -7.07 -2.34
N VAL A 102 -19.19 -6.97 -1.76
CA VAL A 102 -19.96 -5.71 -1.78
C VAL A 102 -19.20 -4.61 -1.05
N LYS A 103 -18.65 -4.93 0.12
CA LYS A 103 -17.84 -4.00 0.91
C LYS A 103 -16.57 -3.57 0.18
N HIS A 104 -15.85 -4.50 -0.44
CA HIS A 104 -14.67 -4.24 -1.24
C HIS A 104 -14.98 -3.35 -2.44
N ASN A 105 -16.06 -3.62 -3.17
CA ASN A 105 -16.50 -2.79 -4.29
C ASN A 105 -16.85 -1.37 -3.84
N LYS A 106 -17.55 -1.23 -2.71
CA LYS A 106 -17.86 0.08 -2.13
C LYS A 106 -16.57 0.87 -1.84
N LEU A 107 -15.59 0.22 -1.19
CA LEU A 107 -14.29 0.83 -0.91
C LEU A 107 -13.58 1.26 -2.20
N ILE A 108 -13.58 0.42 -3.24
CA ILE A 108 -13.02 0.78 -4.55
C ILE A 108 -13.66 2.06 -5.07
N TYR A 109 -14.99 2.18 -5.05
CA TYR A 109 -15.67 3.37 -5.58
C TYR A 109 -15.40 4.65 -4.77
N GLU A 110 -15.08 4.53 -3.48
CA GLU A 110 -14.75 5.67 -2.62
C GLU A 110 -13.33 6.19 -2.86
N VAL A 111 -12.38 5.31 -3.17
CA VAL A 111 -10.95 5.67 -3.26
C VAL A 111 -10.38 5.70 -4.67
N MET A 112 -11.04 5.05 -5.63
CA MET A 112 -10.58 4.93 -7.01
C MET A 112 -11.49 5.72 -7.94
N TYR A 113 -10.86 6.55 -8.77
CA TYR A 113 -11.52 7.17 -9.91
C TYR A 113 -11.17 6.44 -11.19
N ARG A 114 -12.19 6.00 -11.94
CA ARG A 114 -12.04 5.40 -13.26
C ARG A 114 -13.12 5.98 -14.18
N ARG A 115 -12.69 6.54 -15.31
CA ARG A 115 -13.58 6.99 -16.40
C ARG A 115 -13.84 5.87 -17.38
#